data_AF-A0A843K030-F1
#
_entry.id   AF-A0A843K030-F1
#
_cell.length_a   1.000
_cell.length_b   1.000
_cell.length_c   1.000
_cell.angle_alpha   90.00
_cell.angle_beta   90.00
_cell.angle_gamma   90.00
#
_symmetry.space_group_name_H-M   'P 1'
#
loop_
_entity.id
_entity.type
_entity.pdbx_description
1 polymer ?
#
loop_
_entity_poly.entity_id
_entity_poly.type
_entity_poly.pdbx_seq_one_letter_code
_entity_poly.pdbx_strand_id
1 'polypeptide(L)'
;MNGKKFVCGNEIIAAWKSSTGWTWFATEVSEIRRVGDETGGSVINGKPENDIIYYGLVLGPSEEWGYFSGREFEVNERIERIF
;
A
#
# COMPACT_ATOMS: atom_id res chain seq x y z
N MET A 1 -6.03 -23.98 -5.61
CA MET A 1 -4.97 -23.37 -6.45
C MET A 1 -4.85 -21.91 -6.04
N ASN A 2 -3.80 -21.53 -5.31
CA ASN A 2 -3.53 -20.12 -5.02
C ASN A 2 -2.92 -19.51 -6.28
N GLY A 3 -3.76 -19.02 -7.18
CA GLY A 3 -3.32 -18.32 -8.37
C GLY A 3 -2.70 -16.98 -7.98
N LYS A 4 -1.41 -16.81 -8.26
CA LYS A 4 -0.77 -15.49 -8.21
C LYS A 4 -1.54 -14.54 -9.12
N LYS A 5 -1.73 -13.30 -8.66
CA LYS A 5 -2.34 -12.22 -9.45
C LYS A 5 -1.24 -11.28 -9.93
N PHE A 6 -1.43 -10.69 -11.10
CA PHE A 6 -0.43 -9.84 -11.72
C PHE A 6 -1.06 -8.55 -12.24
N VAL A 7 -0.29 -7.46 -12.24
CA VAL A 7 -0.62 -6.18 -12.86
C VAL A 7 0.56 -5.74 -13.72
N CYS A 8 0.30 -5.48 -15.01
CA CYS A 8 1.33 -5.13 -16.00
C CYS A 8 2.55 -6.07 -15.99
N GLY A 9 2.33 -7.37 -15.74
CA GLY A 9 3.39 -8.38 -15.67
C GLY A 9 4.07 -8.53 -14.30
N ASN A 10 3.80 -7.66 -13.34
CA ASN A 10 4.34 -7.72 -11.97
C ASN A 10 3.39 -8.45 -11.04
N GLU A 11 3.93 -9.30 -10.15
CA GLU A 11 3.13 -10.01 -9.15
C GLU A 11 2.54 -9.00 -8.15
N ILE A 12 1.24 -9.10 -7.91
CA ILE A 12 0.58 -8.33 -6.86
C ILE A 12 0.88 -9.03 -5.54
N ILE A 13 1.43 -8.31 -4.56
CA ILE A 13 1.75 -8.83 -3.23
C ILE A 13 0.77 -8.32 -2.15
N ALA A 14 0.09 -7.21 -2.41
CA ALA A 14 -1.02 -6.69 -1.62
C ALA A 14 -1.86 -5.76 -2.49
N ALA A 15 -3.15 -5.60 -2.18
CA ALA A 15 -3.98 -4.63 -2.88
C ALA A 15 -5.06 -4.01 -2.00
N TRP A 16 -5.39 -2.76 -2.28
CA TRP A 16 -6.40 -2.00 -1.56
C TRP A 16 -7.34 -1.28 -2.52
N LYS A 17 -8.56 -1.02 -2.08
CA LYS A 17 -9.57 -0.28 -2.83
C LYS A 17 -10.29 0.73 -1.94
N SER A 18 -10.43 1.96 -2.41
CA SER A 18 -11.23 2.98 -1.72
C SER A 18 -12.71 2.89 -2.10
N SER A 19 -13.58 3.37 -1.21
CA SER A 19 -15.00 3.57 -1.50
C SER A 19 -15.26 4.59 -2.61
N THR A 20 -14.27 5.45 -2.93
CA THR A 20 -14.33 6.44 -4.01
C THR A 20 -13.78 5.92 -5.35
N GLY A 21 -13.43 4.62 -5.43
CA GLY A 21 -13.05 3.97 -6.68
C GLY A 21 -11.54 3.95 -6.97
N TRP A 22 -10.70 4.44 -6.06
CA TRP A 22 -9.25 4.29 -6.19
C TRP A 22 -8.84 2.85 -5.89
N THR A 23 -7.81 2.34 -6.56
CA THR A 23 -7.23 1.02 -6.30
C THR A 23 -5.71 1.11 -6.27
N TRP A 24 -5.07 0.42 -5.33
CA TRP A 24 -3.62 0.33 -5.21
C TRP A 24 -3.21 -1.14 -5.32
N PHE A 25 -2.33 -1.45 -6.25
CA PHE A 25 -1.73 -2.78 -6.44
C PHE A 25 -0.26 -2.71 -6.09
N ALA A 26 0.11 -3.18 -4.90
CA ALA A 26 1.51 -3.28 -4.51
C ALA A 26 2.16 -4.44 -5.24
N THR A 27 3.32 -4.17 -5.85
CA THR A 27 4.13 -5.17 -6.53
C THR A 27 5.43 -5.44 -5.79
N GLU A 28 5.89 -4.49 -4.98
CA GLU A 28 7.16 -4.56 -4.25
C GLU A 28 7.05 -3.92 -2.87
N VAL A 29 7.79 -4.46 -1.91
CA VAL A 29 8.08 -3.77 -0.63
C VAL A 29 9.27 -2.86 -0.88
N SER A 30 9.04 -1.55 -0.84
CA SER A 30 10.10 -0.56 -1.01
C SER A 30 10.84 -0.30 0.29
N GLU A 31 10.13 -0.25 1.42
CA GLU A 31 10.71 0.11 2.72
C GLU A 31 9.89 -0.51 3.85
N ILE A 32 10.56 -0.91 4.93
CA ILE A 32 9.92 -1.32 6.18
C ILE A 32 10.32 -0.30 7.24
N ARG A 33 9.35 0.47 7.70
CA ARG A 33 9.51 1.53 8.69
C ARG A 33 9.09 1.05 10.06
N ARG A 34 9.94 1.25 11.06
CA ARG A 34 9.64 0.86 12.43
C ARG A 34 9.90 1.98 13.41
N VAL A 35 8.96 2.14 14.33
CA VAL A 35 9.12 3.04 15.47
C VAL A 35 10.24 2.50 16.36
N GLY A 36 11.24 3.35 16.63
CA GLY A 36 12.33 3.03 17.56
C GLY A 36 13.58 2.45 16.92
N ASP A 37 13.63 2.27 15.60
CA ASP A 37 14.89 2.01 14.89
C ASP A 37 15.26 3.17 13.95
N GLU A 38 16.35 2.99 13.18
CA GLU A 38 16.93 4.02 12.31
C GLU A 38 16.03 4.44 11.14
N THR A 39 15.06 3.62 10.75
CA THR A 39 14.13 3.95 9.64
C THR A 39 13.10 4.99 10.06
N GLY A 40 12.74 4.99 11.36
CA GLY A 40 11.63 5.77 11.89
C GLY A 40 10.28 5.25 11.39
N GLY A 41 9.25 5.29 12.24
CA GLY A 41 7.89 4.99 11.80
C GLY A 41 7.33 6.07 10.86
N SER A 42 6.26 5.76 10.13
CA SER A 42 5.46 6.77 9.44
C SER A 42 4.58 7.54 10.43
N VAL A 43 4.32 8.82 10.18
CA VAL A 43 3.37 9.60 10.99
C VAL A 43 1.96 9.38 10.46
N ILE A 44 1.15 8.61 11.20
CA ILE A 44 -0.22 8.25 10.84
C ILE A 44 -1.15 8.82 11.91
N ASN A 45 -2.17 9.59 11.52
CA ASN A 45 -3.10 10.27 12.44
C ASN A 45 -2.39 11.04 13.59
N GLY A 46 -1.24 11.66 13.26
CA GLY A 46 -0.44 12.44 14.21
C GLY A 46 0.43 11.63 15.17
N LYS A 47 0.55 10.31 15.00
CA LYS A 47 1.38 9.44 15.83
C LYS A 47 2.36 8.62 14.97
N PRO A 48 3.58 8.34 15.46
CA PRO A 48 4.48 7.39 14.80
C PRO A 48 3.90 5.98 14.85
N GLU A 49 3.84 5.30 13.71
CA GLU A 49 3.42 3.90 13.58
C GLU A 49 4.39 3.12 12.69
N ASN A 50 4.48 1.80 12.93
CA ASN A 50 5.18 0.91 12.02
C ASN A 50 4.45 0.87 10.69
N ASP A 51 5.20 0.82 9.59
CA ASP A 51 4.64 0.94 8.26
C ASP A 51 5.44 0.10 7.25
N ILE A 52 4.77 -0.32 6.19
CA ILE A 52 5.39 -0.91 5.02
C ILE A 52 5.08 0.02 3.87
N ILE A 53 6.12 0.61 3.29
CA ILE A 53 6.00 1.41 2.09
C ILE A 53 6.08 0.45 0.91
N TYR A 54 5.04 0.45 0.11
CA TYR A 54 4.95 -0.35 -1.11
C TYR A 54 5.25 0.52 -2.32
N TYR A 55 5.77 -0.11 -3.37
CA TYR A 55 5.77 0.44 -4.72
C TYR A 55 4.79 -0.36 -5.57
N GLY A 56 4.06 0.32 -6.45
CA GLY A 56 3.18 -0.36 -7.39
C GLY A 56 2.24 0.59 -8.14
N LEU A 57 1.19 -0.01 -8.73
CA LEU A 57 0.25 0.70 -9.59
C LEU A 57 -0.90 1.30 -8.78
N VAL A 58 -1.19 2.57 -9.04
CA VAL A 58 -2.31 3.33 -8.51
C VAL A 58 -3.30 3.62 -9.63
N LEU A 59 -4.52 3.12 -9.49
CA LEU A 59 -5.64 3.38 -10.38
C LEU A 59 -6.57 4.39 -9.71
N GLY A 60 -6.45 5.66 -10.11
CA GLY A 60 -7.34 6.75 -9.71
C GLY A 60 -7.94 7.44 -10.94
N PRO A 61 -8.05 8.79 -10.95
CA PRO A 61 -8.41 9.57 -12.14
C PRO A 61 -7.43 9.39 -13.31
N SER A 62 -6.16 9.14 -12.99
CA SER A 62 -5.10 8.75 -13.91
C SER A 62 -4.37 7.53 -13.36
N GLU A 63 -3.83 6.72 -14.26
CA GLU A 63 -2.93 5.62 -13.90
C GLU A 63 -1.55 6.18 -13.54
N GLU A 64 -0.99 5.74 -12.41
CA GLU A 64 0.33 6.15 -11.94
C GLU A 64 1.06 4.99 -11.26
N TRP A 65 2.39 4.93 -11.38
CA TRP A 65 3.24 4.05 -10.59
C TRP A 65 3.94 4.85 -9.51
N GLY A 66 3.82 4.44 -8.25
CA GLY A 66 4.32 5.22 -7.15
C GLY A 66 4.41 4.47 -5.83
N TYR A 67 4.90 5.18 -4.82
CA TYR A 67 5.03 4.69 -3.46
C TYR A 67 3.80 5.03 -2.64
N PHE A 68 3.37 4.12 -1.77
CA PHE A 68 2.25 4.35 -0.86
C PHE A 68 2.40 3.59 0.44
N SER A 69 1.83 4.18 1.51
CA SER A 69 1.83 3.61 2.86
C SER A 69 0.76 2.52 2.97
N GLY A 70 1.19 1.29 3.28
CA GLY A 70 0.25 0.23 3.62
C GLY A 70 -0.50 0.54 4.92
N ARG A 71 0.19 1.13 5.90
CA ARG A 71 -0.40 1.42 7.21
C ARG A 71 -1.50 2.47 7.13
N GLU A 72 -1.31 3.51 6.32
CA GLU A 72 -2.33 4.55 6.10
C GLU A 72 -3.64 3.96 5.57
N PHE A 73 -3.55 2.93 4.71
CA PHE A 73 -4.72 2.24 4.17
C PHE A 73 -5.38 1.33 5.21
N GLU A 74 -4.61 0.62 6.03
CA GLU A 74 -5.16 -0.28 7.06
C GLU A 74 -5.94 0.45 8.16
N VAL A 75 -5.60 1.70 8.45
CA VAL A 75 -6.31 2.50 9.48
C VAL A 75 -7.42 3.39 8.90
N ASN A 76 -7.58 3.42 7.57
CA ASN A 76 -8.59 4.23 6.91
C ASN A 76 -9.83 3.38 6.61
N GLU A 77 -10.92 3.63 7.34
CA GLU A 77 -12.18 2.88 7.21
C GLU A 77 -12.82 2.95 5.82
N ARG A 78 -12.39 3.86 4.95
CA ARG A 78 -12.87 3.98 3.57
C ARG A 78 -12.04 3.19 2.57
N ILE A 79 -11.00 2.50 3.01
CA ILE A 79 -10.10 1.70 2.18
C ILE A 79 -10.13 0.25 2.68
N GLU A 80 -10.43 -0.67 1.78
CA GLU A 80 -10.51 -2.10 2.06
C GLU A 80 -9.31 -2.81 1.45
N ARG A 81 -8.70 -3.75 2.19
CA ARG A 81 -7.71 -4.67 1.64
C ARG A 81 -8.41 -5.79 0.88
N ILE A 82 -8.03 -5.99 -0.38
CA ILE A 82 -8.69 -6.93 -1.31
C ILE A 82 -7.76 -8.05 -1.79
N PHE A 83 -6.48 -8.01 -1.40
CA PHE A 83 -5.47 -9.05 -1.65
C PHE A 83 -4.40 -9.04 -0.57
#